data_AF-A0A452FUX7-F1
#
_entry.id   AF-A0A452FUX7-F1
#
_cell.length_a   1.000
_cell.length_b   1.000
_cell.length_c   1.000
_cell.angle_alpha   90.00
_cell.angle_beta   90.00
_cell.angle_gamma   90.00
#
_symmetry.space_group_name_H-M   'P 1'
#
loop_
_entity.id
_entity.type
_entity.pdbx_description
1 polymer ?
#
loop_
_entity_poly.entity_id
_entity_poly.type
_entity_poly.pdbx_seq_one_letter_code
_entity_poly.pdbx_strand_id
1 'polypeptide(L)'
;RRFWATCPSSSTICFLFVIFAVSTIFHCHRRRVVLFPRHLPAGGVFTINAKGRLGNQMGEYATLYALAKMNGRAAFIPPQMHSTLAPIFRITLPVLHDATARSVPWENYYLNDWMEEQYLVRLTGYPCSWTFYHHLRAEILREFTLHAHVREEAQNFLRGLRVNGSRPSTYVGVHVRRGDYVRVMPTVWKGVLADRDYLQQALGWFRARHRSPLFVITSDDMAWCRRNINSSHQDVLFAGNGRQGSPARDFALLTQCNHTVITVGTFGIWAAYLTGGSTVYLANFTLPGSRFRMIFKPQAAFLPEWVGIAANLGQARESHP
;
A
#
# COMPACT_ATOMS: atom_id res chain seq x y z
N ARG A 1 -39.43 36.76 -32.70
CA ARG A 1 -39.60 36.87 -31.22
C ARG A 1 -38.25 36.55 -30.58
N ARG A 2 -37.76 37.45 -29.72
CA ARG A 2 -36.41 37.45 -29.15
C ARG A 2 -36.19 36.26 -28.20
N PHE A 3 -35.07 35.56 -28.34
CA PHE A 3 -34.57 34.62 -27.34
C PHE A 3 -34.12 35.41 -26.11
N TRP A 4 -34.74 35.16 -24.96
CA TRP A 4 -34.25 35.66 -23.67
C TRP A 4 -33.23 34.66 -23.14
N ALA A 5 -31.96 35.04 -23.15
CA ALA A 5 -30.94 34.35 -22.36
C ALA A 5 -31.17 34.70 -20.89
N THR A 6 -31.59 33.72 -20.08
CA THR A 6 -31.69 33.88 -18.64
C THR A 6 -30.28 33.99 -18.05
N CYS A 7 -29.92 35.16 -17.53
CA CYS A 7 -28.70 35.34 -16.75
C CYS A 7 -28.77 34.46 -15.49
N PRO A 8 -27.73 33.66 -15.18
CA PRO A 8 -27.70 32.86 -13.96
C PRO A 8 -27.71 33.78 -12.74
N SER A 9 -28.42 33.35 -11.69
CA SER A 9 -28.52 34.09 -10.44
C SER A 9 -27.13 34.29 -9.80
N SER A 10 -26.95 35.39 -9.05
CA SER A 10 -25.69 35.67 -8.34
C SER A 10 -25.23 34.51 -7.44
N SER A 11 -26.17 33.75 -6.86
CA SER A 11 -25.90 32.54 -6.07
C SER A 11 -25.28 31.42 -6.91
N THR A 12 -25.78 31.21 -8.14
CA THR A 12 -25.23 30.21 -9.07
C THR A 12 -23.82 30.57 -9.54
N ILE A 13 -23.56 31.87 -9.75
CA ILE A 13 -22.23 32.37 -10.13
C ILE A 13 -21.25 32.20 -8.95
N CYS A 14 -21.65 32.52 -7.72
CA CYS A 14 -20.84 32.28 -6.53
C CYS A 14 -20.55 30.79 -6.33
N PHE A 15 -21.52 29.91 -6.50
CA PHE A 15 -21.33 28.47 -6.34
C PHE A 15 -20.36 27.89 -7.39
N LEU A 16 -20.47 28.32 -8.65
CA LEU A 16 -19.52 27.96 -9.70
C LEU A 16 -18.12 28.53 -9.44
N PHE A 17 -18.01 29.75 -8.89
CA PHE A 17 -16.74 30.32 -8.46
C PHE A 17 -16.12 29.55 -7.30
N VAL A 18 -16.91 29.08 -6.34
CA VAL A 18 -16.42 28.23 -5.24
C VAL A 18 -15.97 26.87 -5.75
N ILE A 19 -16.70 26.24 -6.66
CA ILE A 19 -16.27 24.98 -7.28
C ILE A 19 -15.00 25.20 -8.10
N PHE A 20 -14.90 26.28 -8.87
CA PHE A 20 -13.73 26.60 -9.66
C PHE A 20 -12.53 26.95 -8.77
N ALA A 21 -12.73 27.69 -7.68
CA ALA A 21 -11.69 28.00 -6.71
C ALA A 21 -11.24 26.77 -5.94
N VAL A 22 -12.16 25.90 -5.49
CA VAL A 22 -11.82 24.64 -4.81
C VAL A 22 -11.15 23.67 -5.79
N SER A 23 -11.59 23.60 -7.04
CA SER A 23 -10.95 22.80 -8.09
C SER A 23 -9.57 23.35 -8.45
N THR A 24 -9.40 24.67 -8.53
CA THR A 24 -8.10 25.32 -8.79
C THR A 24 -7.19 25.18 -7.58
N ILE A 25 -7.69 25.29 -6.35
CA ILE A 25 -6.94 25.01 -5.12
C ILE A 25 -6.57 23.53 -5.05
N PHE A 26 -7.45 22.60 -5.45
CA PHE A 26 -7.17 21.17 -5.52
C PHE A 26 -6.17 20.83 -6.65
N HIS A 27 -6.21 21.56 -7.78
CA HIS A 27 -5.27 21.41 -8.88
C HIS A 27 -3.92 22.10 -8.61
N CYS A 28 -3.91 23.20 -7.85
CA CYS A 28 -2.71 23.86 -7.34
C CYS A 28 -2.11 23.13 -6.12
N HIS A 29 -2.91 22.37 -5.35
CA HIS A 29 -2.43 21.45 -4.31
C HIS A 29 -1.98 20.09 -4.82
N ARG A 30 -2.10 19.81 -6.13
CA ARG A 30 -1.09 18.98 -6.81
C ARG A 30 0.21 19.79 -6.86
N ARG A 31 0.83 19.99 -5.70
CA ARG A 31 2.23 20.35 -5.60
C ARG A 31 3.00 19.25 -6.30
N ARG A 32 3.35 19.52 -7.56
CA ARG A 32 4.55 18.98 -8.18
C ARG A 32 5.68 19.36 -7.21
N VAL A 33 6.04 18.44 -6.31
CA VAL A 33 7.25 18.57 -5.50
C VAL A 33 8.39 18.32 -6.48
N VAL A 34 8.74 19.36 -7.23
CA VAL A 34 9.90 19.38 -8.11
C VAL A 34 11.07 19.76 -7.23
N LEU A 35 11.98 18.80 -7.05
CA LEU A 35 13.29 19.07 -6.45
C LEU A 35 13.99 20.10 -7.34
N PHE A 36 14.12 21.34 -6.87
CA PHE A 36 14.90 22.36 -7.58
C PHE A 36 16.39 22.15 -7.24
N PRO A 37 17.29 22.08 -8.25
CA PRO A 37 18.69 21.86 -8.01
C PRO A 37 19.35 23.20 -7.63
N ARG A 38 19.81 23.34 -6.39
CA ARG A 38 20.85 24.32 -6.06
C ARG A 38 22.14 23.57 -5.77
N HIS A 39 22.90 23.43 -6.86
CA HIS A 39 24.29 22.99 -6.95
C HIS A 39 24.61 21.59 -6.40
N LEU A 40 24.58 20.61 -7.30
CA LEU A 40 25.21 19.30 -7.13
C LEU A 40 26.18 19.04 -8.31
N PRO A 41 27.26 18.27 -8.11
CA PRO A 41 28.19 17.96 -9.18
C PRO A 41 27.47 17.17 -10.27
N ALA A 42 27.83 17.45 -11.52
CA ALA A 42 27.38 16.68 -12.67
C ALA A 42 27.90 15.23 -12.55
N GLY A 43 27.01 14.28 -12.27
CA GLY A 43 27.26 12.83 -12.37
C GLY A 43 27.41 12.07 -11.04
N GLY A 44 26.31 11.70 -10.38
CA GLY A 44 26.37 10.69 -9.33
C GLY A 44 25.08 9.89 -9.18
N VAL A 45 25.19 8.76 -8.48
CA VAL A 45 24.29 7.60 -8.54
C VAL A 45 23.54 7.43 -7.22
N PHE A 46 22.29 6.95 -7.28
CA PHE A 46 21.50 6.61 -6.09
C PHE A 46 21.47 5.11 -5.83
N THR A 47 21.43 4.76 -4.55
CA THR A 47 21.08 3.41 -4.11
C THR A 47 20.29 3.47 -2.81
N ILE A 48 19.77 2.34 -2.38
CA ILE A 48 18.98 2.21 -1.14
C ILE A 48 19.37 0.92 -0.41
N ASN A 49 19.15 0.90 0.90
CA ASN A 49 19.21 -0.33 1.68
C ASN A 49 18.14 -1.36 1.24
N ALA A 50 18.34 -2.63 1.57
CA ALA A 50 17.34 -3.68 1.41
C ALA A 50 16.93 -4.21 2.80
N LYS A 51 15.99 -3.54 3.48
CA LYS A 51 15.58 -3.92 4.84
C LYS A 51 14.15 -4.46 4.87
N GLY A 52 13.93 -5.39 5.81
CA GLY A 52 12.61 -5.95 6.06
C GLY A 52 12.19 -6.95 4.98
N ARG A 53 10.87 -7.17 4.88
CA ARG A 53 10.27 -8.20 4.02
C ARG A 53 9.67 -7.57 2.76
N LEU A 54 8.97 -8.38 1.95
CA LEU A 54 8.43 -8.03 0.64
C LEU A 54 7.87 -6.60 0.55
N GLY A 55 6.86 -6.25 1.36
CA GLY A 55 6.24 -4.92 1.31
C GLY A 55 7.18 -3.76 1.67
N ASN A 56 8.17 -3.98 2.53
CA ASN A 56 9.19 -2.95 2.83
C ASN A 56 10.10 -2.74 1.63
N GLN A 57 10.59 -3.82 1.03
CA GLN A 57 11.49 -3.74 -0.11
C GLN A 57 10.80 -3.20 -1.37
N MET A 58 9.50 -3.43 -1.55
CA MET A 58 8.71 -2.75 -2.58
C MET A 58 8.67 -1.23 -2.35
N GLY A 59 8.51 -0.80 -1.09
CA GLY A 59 8.57 0.60 -0.66
C GLY A 59 9.91 1.25 -0.98
N GLU A 60 11.00 0.59 -0.57
CA GLU A 60 12.37 1.00 -0.85
C GLU A 60 12.62 1.12 -2.37
N TYR A 61 12.26 0.09 -3.14
CA TYR A 61 12.40 0.08 -4.60
C TYR A 61 11.67 1.26 -5.26
N ALA A 62 10.38 1.43 -4.96
CA ALA A 62 9.55 2.45 -5.58
C ALA A 62 10.05 3.87 -5.24
N THR A 63 10.52 4.05 -4.01
CA THR A 63 11.09 5.31 -3.53
C THR A 63 12.41 5.61 -4.25
N LEU A 64 13.32 4.64 -4.34
CA LEU A 64 14.57 4.79 -5.10
C LEU A 64 14.28 5.13 -6.57
N TYR A 65 13.38 4.37 -7.21
CA TYR A 65 13.00 4.58 -8.62
C TYR A 65 12.51 6.01 -8.85
N ALA A 66 11.57 6.47 -8.02
CA ALA A 66 10.99 7.79 -8.18
C ALA A 66 11.98 8.91 -7.93
N LEU A 67 12.75 8.84 -6.83
CA LEU A 67 13.75 9.86 -6.52
C LEU A 67 14.85 9.92 -7.58
N ALA A 68 15.35 8.78 -8.06
CA ALA A 68 16.37 8.77 -9.11
C ALA A 68 15.85 9.42 -10.40
N LYS A 69 14.63 9.10 -10.80
CA LYS A 69 14.01 9.65 -12.00
C LYS A 69 13.75 11.16 -11.88
N MET A 70 13.23 11.62 -10.75
CA MET A 70 12.98 13.04 -10.49
C MET A 70 14.27 13.87 -10.51
N ASN A 71 15.41 13.27 -10.17
CA ASN A 71 16.71 13.93 -10.14
C ASN A 71 17.55 13.71 -11.41
N GLY A 72 17.05 12.97 -12.40
CA GLY A 72 17.81 12.62 -13.60
C GLY A 72 19.07 11.81 -13.30
N ARG A 73 19.03 10.95 -12.27
CA ARG A 73 20.17 10.15 -11.79
C ARG A 73 19.98 8.68 -12.09
N ALA A 74 21.09 7.98 -12.30
CA ALA A 74 21.10 6.52 -12.33
C ALA A 74 20.83 5.96 -10.93
N ALA A 75 20.15 4.83 -10.86
CA ALA A 75 19.89 4.12 -9.61
C ALA A 75 20.15 2.62 -9.75
N PHE A 76 20.66 2.04 -8.66
CA PHE A 76 20.95 0.61 -8.59
C PHE A 76 20.42 0.04 -7.28
N ILE A 77 19.88 -1.18 -7.34
CA ILE A 77 19.33 -1.89 -6.18
C ILE A 77 20.34 -2.90 -5.62
N PRO A 78 20.33 -3.19 -4.31
CA PRO A 78 21.15 -4.26 -3.74
C PRO A 78 20.77 -5.65 -4.28
N PRO A 79 21.70 -6.62 -4.33
CA PRO A 79 21.42 -7.98 -4.79
C PRO A 79 20.30 -8.66 -4.00
N GLN A 80 20.25 -8.43 -2.68
CA GLN A 80 19.19 -8.95 -1.81
C GLN A 80 17.79 -8.47 -2.23
N MET A 81 17.66 -7.21 -2.65
CA MET A 81 16.40 -6.64 -3.11
C MET A 81 15.98 -7.27 -4.43
N HIS A 82 16.93 -7.43 -5.36
CA HIS A 82 16.68 -8.13 -6.61
C HIS A 82 16.20 -9.55 -6.38
N SER A 83 16.87 -10.33 -5.52
CA SER A 83 16.47 -11.71 -5.18
C SER A 83 15.08 -11.80 -4.54
N THR A 84 14.62 -10.74 -3.86
CA THR A 84 13.29 -10.70 -3.25
C THR A 84 12.19 -10.33 -4.25
N LEU A 85 12.46 -9.36 -5.14
CA LEU A 85 11.44 -8.76 -6.00
C LEU A 85 11.40 -9.35 -7.43
N ALA A 86 12.56 -9.61 -8.04
CA ALA A 86 12.66 -10.06 -9.43
C ALA A 86 11.97 -11.40 -9.73
N PRO A 87 11.89 -12.37 -8.80
CA PRO A 87 11.12 -13.60 -9.04
C PRO A 87 9.60 -13.36 -9.19
N ILE A 88 9.10 -12.25 -8.66
CA ILE A 88 7.66 -11.94 -8.59
C ILE A 88 7.30 -10.93 -9.68
N PHE A 89 8.14 -9.90 -9.85
CA PHE A 89 7.86 -8.70 -10.63
C PHE A 89 8.88 -8.47 -11.74
N ARG A 90 8.46 -7.71 -12.77
CA ARG A 90 9.30 -7.29 -13.89
C ARG A 90 10.04 -5.96 -13.60
N ILE A 91 10.71 -5.89 -12.46
CA ILE A 91 11.51 -4.74 -12.06
C ILE A 91 12.69 -4.50 -13.02
N THR A 92 13.05 -3.24 -13.25
CA THR A 92 14.04 -2.84 -14.28
C THR A 92 15.32 -2.23 -13.74
N LEU A 93 15.32 -1.64 -12.54
CA LEU A 93 16.54 -1.08 -11.94
C LEU A 93 17.68 -2.12 -11.89
N PRO A 94 18.89 -1.77 -12.36
CA PRO A 94 20.05 -2.66 -12.37
C PRO A 94 20.54 -2.99 -10.95
N VAL A 95 21.23 -4.11 -10.83
CA VAL A 95 21.81 -4.56 -9.56
C VAL A 95 23.16 -3.89 -9.32
N LEU A 96 23.36 -3.36 -8.11
CA LEU A 96 24.65 -2.91 -7.62
C LEU A 96 25.42 -4.11 -7.04
N HIS A 97 26.45 -4.58 -7.72
CA HIS A 97 27.28 -5.68 -7.21
C HIS A 97 28.08 -5.27 -5.96
N ASP A 98 28.20 -6.20 -5.01
CA ASP A 98 28.81 -5.94 -3.70
C ASP A 98 30.24 -5.40 -3.76
N ALA A 99 31.04 -5.83 -4.75
CA ALA A 99 32.39 -5.32 -4.94
C ALA A 99 32.38 -3.81 -5.26
N THR A 100 31.51 -3.38 -6.16
CA THR A 100 31.30 -1.97 -6.50
C THR A 100 30.66 -1.21 -5.34
N ALA A 101 29.69 -1.82 -4.65
CA ALA A 101 29.06 -1.20 -3.48
C ALA A 101 30.08 -0.87 -2.38
N ARG A 102 31.12 -1.70 -2.19
CA ARG A 102 32.16 -1.47 -1.18
C ARG A 102 33.22 -0.45 -1.60
N SER A 103 33.46 -0.26 -2.90
CA SER A 103 34.50 0.65 -3.39
C SER A 103 34.04 2.11 -3.50
N VAL A 104 32.73 2.36 -3.50
CA VAL A 104 32.17 3.71 -3.59
C VAL A 104 32.04 4.35 -2.19
N PRO A 105 32.53 5.58 -1.98
CA PRO A 105 32.37 6.30 -0.71
C PRO A 105 30.96 6.88 -0.58
N TRP A 106 30.00 6.06 -0.16
CA TRP A 106 28.59 6.49 -0.02
C TRP A 106 28.37 7.50 1.11
N GLU A 107 27.60 8.54 0.83
CA GLU A 107 26.98 9.38 1.85
C GLU A 107 25.60 8.81 2.23
N ASN A 108 25.35 8.61 3.53
CA ASN A 108 24.07 8.04 3.99
C ASN A 108 23.05 9.14 4.25
N TYR A 109 21.84 8.95 3.73
CA TYR A 109 20.69 9.77 4.06
C TYR A 109 19.59 8.89 4.62
N TYR A 110 19.03 9.33 5.74
CA TYR A 110 17.88 8.65 6.32
C TYR A 110 16.60 9.20 5.72
N LEU A 111 15.79 8.31 5.14
CA LEU A 111 14.45 8.63 4.68
C LEU A 111 13.43 8.34 5.77
N ASN A 112 12.61 9.34 6.04
CA ASN A 112 11.37 9.17 6.78
C ASN A 112 10.33 8.42 5.93
N ASP A 113 9.24 7.94 6.55
CA ASP A 113 8.06 7.45 5.83
C ASP A 113 7.22 8.61 5.24
N TRP A 114 7.86 9.72 4.91
CA TRP A 114 7.34 10.89 4.20
C TRP A 114 8.51 11.65 3.55
N MET A 115 8.21 12.43 2.51
CA MET A 115 9.23 13.10 1.69
C MET A 115 9.81 14.36 2.33
N GLU A 116 11.14 14.47 2.31
CA GLU A 116 11.97 15.64 2.69
C GLU A 116 13.12 15.79 1.65
N GLU A 117 13.70 16.98 1.45
CA GLU A 117 14.64 17.29 0.35
C GLU A 117 16.13 17.00 0.72
N GLN A 118 16.94 16.31 -0.15
CA GLN A 118 18.38 16.60 -0.52
C GLN A 118 19.33 15.39 -0.90
N TYR A 119 20.38 15.72 -1.72
CA TYR A 119 21.74 15.17 -2.07
C TYR A 119 22.03 13.77 -2.74
N LEU A 120 23.33 13.55 -3.08
CA LEU A 120 23.97 12.32 -3.62
C LEU A 120 24.14 11.25 -2.54
N VAL A 121 23.37 10.17 -2.61
CA VAL A 121 22.94 9.54 -1.35
C VAL A 121 22.69 8.03 -1.48
N ARG A 122 23.05 7.29 -0.42
CA ARG A 122 22.45 6.00 -0.05
C ARG A 122 21.27 6.26 0.87
N LEU A 123 20.08 6.00 0.35
CA LEU A 123 18.83 6.10 1.10
C LEU A 123 18.78 4.97 2.13
N THR A 124 18.33 5.27 3.35
CA THR A 124 18.19 4.32 4.45
C THR A 124 16.81 4.47 5.11
N GLY A 125 16.23 3.40 5.65
CA GLY A 125 14.91 3.46 6.30
C GLY A 125 13.97 2.36 5.84
N TYR A 126 12.66 2.57 5.95
CA TYR A 126 11.61 1.66 5.48
C TYR A 126 10.52 2.40 4.68
N PRO A 127 10.87 3.33 3.76
CA PRO A 127 9.91 4.27 3.19
C PRO A 127 8.72 3.53 2.57
N CYS A 128 7.54 3.72 3.17
CA CYS A 128 6.29 3.15 2.69
C CYS A 128 5.30 4.24 2.23
N SER A 129 5.80 5.44 1.95
CA SER A 129 4.93 6.54 1.55
C SER A 129 4.66 6.56 0.06
N TRP A 130 3.38 6.55 -0.32
CA TRP A 130 2.98 6.74 -1.70
C TRP A 130 3.39 8.11 -2.24
N THR A 131 3.60 9.11 -1.36
CA THR A 131 3.98 10.47 -1.78
C THR A 131 5.30 10.50 -2.56
N PHE A 132 6.20 9.55 -2.31
CA PHE A 132 7.45 9.41 -3.06
C PHE A 132 7.24 9.07 -4.53
N TYR A 133 6.25 8.26 -4.88
CA TYR A 133 6.22 7.58 -6.19
C TYR A 133 4.88 7.66 -6.91
N HIS A 134 3.81 8.13 -6.27
CA HIS A 134 2.47 8.13 -6.85
C HIS A 134 2.32 9.06 -8.06
N HIS A 135 3.12 10.12 -8.15
CA HIS A 135 3.16 10.97 -9.34
C HIS A 135 3.72 10.24 -10.58
N LEU A 136 4.40 9.09 -10.39
CA LEU A 136 4.87 8.17 -11.43
C LEU A 136 4.05 6.87 -11.46
N ARG A 137 2.80 6.87 -10.96
CA ARG A 137 2.00 5.65 -10.76
C ARG A 137 1.99 4.69 -11.94
N ALA A 138 1.82 5.20 -13.17
CA ALA A 138 1.80 4.35 -14.36
C ALA A 138 3.10 3.56 -14.56
N GLU A 139 4.24 4.13 -14.20
CA GLU A 139 5.54 3.47 -14.29
C GLU A 139 5.76 2.51 -13.14
N ILE A 140 5.39 2.90 -11.92
CA ILE A 140 5.44 2.03 -10.74
C ILE A 140 4.61 0.76 -10.97
N LEU A 141 3.43 0.87 -11.59
CA LEU A 141 2.62 -0.31 -11.96
C LEU A 141 3.30 -1.19 -13.01
N ARG A 142 4.12 -0.62 -13.92
CA ARG A 142 4.92 -1.41 -14.87
C ARG A 142 6.05 -2.15 -14.16
N GLU A 143 6.77 -1.48 -13.26
CA GLU A 143 7.85 -2.11 -12.46
C GLU A 143 7.31 -3.29 -11.64
N PHE A 144 6.12 -3.14 -11.05
CA PHE A 144 5.47 -4.19 -10.25
C PHE A 144 4.47 -5.04 -11.03
N THR A 145 4.65 -5.17 -12.36
CA THR A 145 3.87 -6.14 -13.14
C THR A 145 4.34 -7.56 -12.81
N LEU A 146 3.40 -8.43 -12.42
CA LEU A 146 3.68 -9.85 -12.15
C LEU A 146 4.22 -10.57 -13.40
N HIS A 147 5.14 -11.51 -13.19
CA HIS A 147 5.48 -12.48 -14.24
C HIS A 147 4.25 -13.31 -14.64
N ALA A 148 4.21 -13.72 -15.92
CA ALA A 148 3.05 -14.42 -16.49
C ALA A 148 2.67 -15.68 -15.68
N HIS A 149 3.65 -16.51 -15.33
CA HIS A 149 3.42 -17.74 -14.56
C HIS A 149 2.84 -17.45 -13.15
N VAL A 150 3.34 -16.42 -12.46
CA VAL A 150 2.84 -16.00 -11.14
C VAL A 150 1.40 -15.50 -11.24
N ARG A 151 1.12 -14.68 -12.25
CA ARG A 151 -0.21 -14.15 -12.53
C ARG A 151 -1.20 -15.26 -12.86
N GLU A 152 -0.81 -16.19 -13.73
CA GLU A 152 -1.65 -17.29 -14.20
C GLU A 152 -1.97 -18.28 -13.09
N GLU A 153 -1.01 -18.60 -12.22
CA GLU A 153 -1.24 -19.43 -11.02
C GLU A 153 -2.35 -18.81 -10.14
N ALA A 154 -2.24 -17.52 -9.82
CA ALA A 154 -3.23 -16.81 -9.02
C ALA A 154 -4.60 -16.72 -9.71
N GLN A 155 -4.64 -16.42 -11.01
CA GLN A 155 -5.90 -16.33 -11.75
C GLN A 155 -6.59 -17.69 -11.93
N ASN A 156 -5.82 -18.76 -12.14
CA ASN A 156 -6.36 -20.12 -12.23
C ASN A 156 -7.01 -20.53 -10.92
N PHE A 157 -6.36 -20.23 -9.79
CA PHE A 157 -6.95 -20.42 -8.47
C PHE A 157 -8.29 -19.69 -8.34
N LEU A 158 -8.34 -18.38 -8.65
CA LEU A 158 -9.57 -17.58 -8.53
C LEU A 158 -10.69 -18.07 -9.47
N ARG A 159 -10.39 -18.40 -10.72
CA ARG A 159 -11.36 -18.90 -11.72
C ARG A 159 -11.97 -20.25 -11.36
N GLY A 160 -11.25 -21.05 -10.56
CA GLY A 160 -11.73 -22.33 -10.04
C GLY A 160 -12.74 -22.20 -8.91
N LEU A 161 -12.86 -21.02 -8.30
CA LEU A 161 -13.73 -20.80 -7.15
C LEU A 161 -15.20 -20.68 -7.57
N ARG A 162 -16.07 -21.33 -6.80
CA ARG A 162 -17.52 -21.23 -6.93
C ARG A 162 -18.14 -20.93 -5.57
N VAL A 163 -19.13 -20.05 -5.57
CA VAL A 163 -19.94 -19.68 -4.39
C VAL A 163 -21.39 -19.93 -4.77
N ASN A 164 -22.08 -20.75 -3.97
CA ASN A 164 -23.48 -21.13 -4.22
C ASN A 164 -23.74 -21.60 -5.67
N GLY A 165 -22.83 -22.43 -6.19
CA GLY A 165 -22.93 -23.00 -7.54
C GLY A 165 -22.55 -22.06 -8.69
N SER A 166 -22.30 -20.77 -8.43
CA SER A 166 -21.97 -19.76 -9.45
C SER A 166 -20.56 -19.21 -9.29
N ARG A 167 -20.00 -18.65 -10.37
CA ARG A 167 -18.73 -17.91 -10.29
C ARG A 167 -18.97 -16.55 -9.64
N PRO A 168 -18.17 -16.15 -8.64
CA PRO A 168 -18.22 -14.80 -8.09
C PRO A 168 -17.96 -13.76 -9.16
N SER A 169 -18.71 -12.66 -9.14
CA SER A 169 -18.50 -11.51 -10.02
C SER A 169 -17.48 -10.51 -9.44
N THR A 170 -17.25 -10.56 -8.12
CA THR A 170 -16.35 -9.65 -7.41
C THR A 170 -15.52 -10.45 -6.41
N TYR A 171 -14.20 -10.34 -6.52
CA TYR A 171 -13.25 -10.88 -5.54
C TYR A 171 -12.71 -9.74 -4.68
N VAL A 172 -12.76 -9.90 -3.37
CA VAL A 172 -12.19 -8.97 -2.41
C VAL A 172 -11.04 -9.67 -1.68
N GLY A 173 -9.81 -9.24 -1.93
CA GLY A 173 -8.63 -9.76 -1.25
C GLY A 173 -8.55 -9.21 0.17
N VAL A 174 -8.51 -10.07 1.18
CA VAL A 174 -8.47 -9.66 2.59
C VAL A 174 -7.15 -10.08 3.21
N HIS A 175 -6.28 -9.12 3.52
CA HIS A 175 -5.00 -9.39 4.16
C HIS A 175 -5.04 -9.09 5.66
N VAL A 176 -5.03 -10.14 6.47
CA VAL A 176 -5.02 -10.06 7.93
C VAL A 176 -3.60 -10.29 8.44
N ARG A 177 -2.97 -9.23 8.93
CA ARG A 177 -1.61 -9.24 9.47
C ARG A 177 -1.62 -9.51 10.96
N ARG A 178 -0.95 -10.58 11.39
CA ARG A 178 -0.77 -10.95 12.79
C ARG A 178 0.70 -11.33 13.01
N GLY A 179 1.02 -12.61 13.15
CA GLY A 179 2.40 -13.09 13.37
C GLY A 179 3.10 -12.32 14.50
N ASP A 180 4.31 -11.82 14.23
CA ASP A 180 5.09 -11.00 15.16
C ASP A 180 4.36 -9.73 15.63
N TYR A 181 3.39 -9.21 14.87
CA TYR A 181 2.64 -8.01 15.27
C TYR A 181 1.72 -8.28 16.47
N VAL A 182 1.32 -9.53 16.74
CA VAL A 182 0.58 -9.90 17.96
C VAL A 182 1.33 -9.47 19.21
N ARG A 183 2.66 -9.56 19.19
CA ARG A 183 3.52 -9.10 20.28
C ARG A 183 3.92 -7.63 20.09
N VAL A 184 4.36 -7.26 18.89
CA VAL A 184 5.02 -5.97 18.65
C VAL A 184 4.05 -4.78 18.74
N MET A 185 2.81 -4.93 18.26
CA MET A 185 1.83 -3.83 18.31
C MET A 185 1.53 -3.35 19.73
N PRO A 186 1.13 -4.21 20.68
CA PRO A 186 0.83 -3.75 22.04
C PRO A 186 2.09 -3.37 22.82
N THR A 187 3.19 -4.12 22.69
CA THR A 187 4.37 -3.94 23.56
C THR A 187 5.29 -2.80 23.09
N VAL A 188 5.57 -2.70 21.79
CA VAL A 188 6.52 -1.74 21.21
C VAL A 188 5.78 -0.51 20.69
N TRP A 189 4.75 -0.73 19.86
CA TRP A 189 4.07 0.36 19.16
C TRP A 189 2.87 0.94 19.89
N LYS A 190 2.53 0.43 21.09
CA LYS A 190 1.37 0.88 21.87
C LYS A 190 0.13 1.01 20.97
N GLY A 191 -0.15 -0.05 20.23
CA GLY A 191 -1.23 -0.11 19.25
C GLY A 191 -1.93 -1.46 19.27
N VAL A 192 -2.99 -1.55 18.47
CA VAL A 192 -3.88 -2.71 18.39
C VAL A 192 -3.85 -3.32 17.00
N LEU A 193 -4.42 -4.52 16.91
CA LEU A 193 -4.61 -5.23 15.65
C LEU A 193 -6.07 -5.15 15.22
N ALA A 194 -6.31 -5.55 13.98
CA ALA A 194 -7.67 -5.80 13.51
C ALA A 194 -8.31 -6.89 14.37
N ASP A 195 -9.49 -6.59 14.91
CA ASP A 195 -10.36 -7.55 15.58
C ASP A 195 -11.46 -8.06 14.66
N ARG A 196 -12.30 -8.92 15.22
CA ARG A 196 -13.52 -9.42 14.61
C ARG A 196 -14.44 -8.28 14.16
N ASP A 197 -14.61 -7.24 14.96
CA ASP A 197 -15.54 -6.15 14.67
C ASP A 197 -15.10 -5.32 13.48
N TYR A 198 -13.80 -5.00 13.39
CA TYR A 198 -13.23 -4.39 12.19
C TYR A 198 -13.46 -5.26 10.95
N LEU A 199 -13.14 -6.57 11.03
CA LEU A 199 -13.29 -7.49 9.89
C LEU A 199 -14.76 -7.61 9.47
N GLN A 200 -15.68 -7.68 10.43
CA GLN A 200 -17.11 -7.71 10.17
C GLN A 200 -17.59 -6.44 9.47
N GLN A 201 -17.18 -5.26 9.93
CA GLN A 201 -17.54 -3.99 9.30
C GLN A 201 -16.93 -3.86 7.90
N ALA A 202 -15.66 -4.23 7.72
CA ALA A 202 -14.97 -4.16 6.43
C ALA A 202 -15.59 -5.08 5.38
N LEU A 203 -15.88 -6.34 5.73
CA LEU A 203 -16.59 -7.27 4.85
C LEU A 203 -18.02 -6.77 4.57
N GLY A 204 -18.72 -6.27 5.61
CA GLY A 204 -20.05 -5.68 5.48
C GLY A 204 -20.10 -4.50 4.50
N TRP A 205 -19.07 -3.66 4.48
CA TRP A 205 -18.95 -2.53 3.56
C TRP A 205 -19.01 -2.95 2.09
N PHE A 206 -18.33 -4.05 1.75
CA PHE A 206 -18.34 -4.64 0.41
C PHE A 206 -19.62 -5.42 0.11
N ARG A 207 -20.16 -6.18 1.07
CA ARG A 207 -21.46 -6.86 0.93
C ARG A 207 -22.59 -5.90 0.58
N ALA A 208 -22.56 -4.68 1.13
CA ALA A 208 -23.55 -3.65 0.83
C ALA A 208 -23.41 -3.02 -0.56
N ARG A 209 -22.28 -3.20 -1.25
CA ARG A 209 -21.95 -2.51 -2.52
C ARG A 209 -21.79 -3.44 -3.72
N HIS A 210 -21.55 -4.71 -3.47
CA HIS A 210 -21.32 -5.70 -4.52
C HIS A 210 -22.29 -6.86 -4.33
N ARG A 211 -22.85 -7.33 -5.45
CA ARG A 211 -23.68 -8.53 -5.45
C ARG A 211 -22.78 -9.76 -5.36
N SER A 212 -22.96 -10.55 -4.30
CA SER A 212 -22.24 -11.82 -4.08
C SER A 212 -20.70 -11.70 -4.15
N PRO A 213 -20.06 -10.82 -3.37
CA PRO A 213 -18.61 -10.76 -3.31
C PRO A 213 -18.05 -12.04 -2.70
N LEU A 214 -16.90 -12.51 -3.17
CA LEU A 214 -16.12 -13.55 -2.51
C LEU A 214 -14.91 -12.93 -1.82
N PHE A 215 -14.81 -13.11 -0.51
CA PHE A 215 -13.68 -12.65 0.29
C PHE A 215 -12.58 -13.70 0.33
N VAL A 216 -11.43 -13.39 -0.24
CA VAL A 216 -10.26 -14.28 -0.30
C VAL A 216 -9.30 -13.87 0.81
N ILE A 217 -9.30 -14.63 1.90
CA ILE A 217 -8.53 -14.32 3.11
C ILE A 217 -7.11 -14.86 2.99
N THR A 218 -6.12 -13.99 3.18
CA THR A 218 -4.70 -14.33 3.36
C THR A 218 -4.23 -13.81 4.73
N SER A 219 -3.35 -14.58 5.37
CA SER A 219 -2.88 -14.26 6.73
C SER A 219 -1.67 -15.11 7.10
N ASP A 220 -0.78 -14.53 7.93
CA ASP A 220 0.27 -15.26 8.61
C ASP A 220 -0.20 -15.93 9.93
N ASP A 221 -1.48 -15.80 10.27
CA ASP A 221 -2.16 -16.51 11.35
C ASP A 221 -3.57 -16.90 10.88
N MET A 222 -3.59 -17.88 9.99
CA MET A 222 -4.80 -18.37 9.34
C MET A 222 -5.76 -19.07 10.33
N ALA A 223 -5.22 -19.66 11.40
CA ALA A 223 -6.00 -20.27 12.48
C ALA A 223 -6.82 -19.22 13.25
N TRP A 224 -6.24 -18.06 13.57
CA TRP A 224 -6.98 -16.97 14.18
C TRP A 224 -8.08 -16.45 13.25
N CYS A 225 -7.82 -16.35 11.94
CA CYS A 225 -8.82 -15.90 10.97
C CYS A 225 -10.06 -16.82 10.95
N ARG A 226 -9.88 -18.16 11.00
CA ARG A 226 -11.01 -19.11 11.05
C ARG A 226 -11.89 -18.95 12.28
N ARG A 227 -11.27 -18.57 13.41
CA ARG A 227 -12.01 -18.37 14.68
C ARG A 227 -12.74 -17.02 14.73
N ASN A 228 -12.25 -16.00 14.02
CA ASN A 228 -12.69 -14.62 14.20
C ASN A 228 -13.45 -14.03 12.99
N ILE A 229 -13.34 -14.63 11.80
CA ILE A 229 -14.09 -14.18 10.63
C ILE A 229 -15.38 -14.99 10.52
N ASN A 230 -16.52 -14.30 10.52
CA ASN A 230 -17.80 -14.95 10.30
C ASN A 230 -17.94 -15.39 8.83
N SER A 231 -17.91 -16.71 8.61
CA SER A 231 -18.09 -17.35 7.30
C SER A 231 -19.50 -17.93 7.10
N SER A 232 -20.49 -17.60 7.95
CA SER A 232 -21.86 -18.12 7.86
C SER A 232 -22.57 -17.75 6.55
N HIS A 233 -22.14 -16.66 5.91
CA HIS A 233 -22.68 -16.20 4.62
C HIS A 233 -22.16 -16.98 3.41
N GLN A 234 -21.27 -17.98 3.62
CA GLN A 234 -20.68 -18.81 2.56
C GLN A 234 -19.93 -18.02 1.47
N ASP A 235 -19.51 -16.80 1.80
CA ASP A 235 -18.85 -15.84 0.91
C ASP A 235 -17.39 -15.60 1.31
N VAL A 236 -16.82 -16.45 2.16
CA VAL A 236 -15.45 -16.37 2.66
C VAL A 236 -14.68 -17.61 2.23
N LEU A 237 -13.55 -17.40 1.56
CA LEU A 237 -12.56 -18.41 1.25
C LEU A 237 -11.28 -18.10 2.01
N PHE A 238 -10.79 -19.08 2.77
CA PHE A 238 -9.47 -18.97 3.37
C PHE A 238 -8.41 -19.59 2.45
N ALA A 239 -7.50 -18.77 1.92
CA ALA A 239 -6.49 -19.22 0.97
C ALA A 239 -5.42 -20.14 1.62
N GLY A 240 -4.83 -20.99 0.79
CA GLY A 240 -3.75 -21.90 1.18
C GLY A 240 -4.21 -23.10 2.03
N ASN A 241 -3.24 -23.82 2.59
CA ASN A 241 -3.45 -25.02 3.41
C ASN A 241 -3.48 -24.73 4.92
N GLY A 242 -3.60 -23.47 5.31
CA GLY A 242 -3.57 -23.05 6.71
C GLY A 242 -2.16 -22.91 7.31
N ARG A 243 -1.10 -23.27 6.60
CA ARG A 243 0.29 -23.03 7.00
C ARG A 243 0.81 -21.76 6.32
N GLN A 244 1.63 -21.00 7.04
CA GLN A 244 2.29 -19.83 6.46
C GLN A 244 3.17 -20.29 5.28
N GLY A 245 2.85 -19.80 4.09
CA GLY A 245 3.47 -20.21 2.83
C GLY A 245 4.31 -19.11 2.20
N SER A 246 4.43 -19.16 0.87
CA SER A 246 5.15 -18.16 0.08
C SER A 246 4.42 -16.81 0.09
N PRO A 247 5.03 -15.72 0.61
CA PRO A 247 4.44 -14.39 0.53
C PRO A 247 4.14 -13.94 -0.90
N ALA A 248 4.90 -14.43 -1.88
CA ALA A 248 4.69 -14.12 -3.29
C ALA A 248 3.34 -14.64 -3.80
N ARG A 249 2.93 -15.86 -3.39
CA ARG A 249 1.66 -16.46 -3.81
C ARG A 249 0.48 -15.70 -3.23
N ASP A 250 0.52 -15.39 -1.94
CA ASP A 250 -0.53 -14.61 -1.27
C ASP A 250 -0.63 -13.21 -1.88
N PHE A 251 0.52 -12.58 -2.17
CA PHE A 251 0.55 -11.25 -2.76
C PHE A 251 0.00 -11.24 -4.21
N ALA A 252 0.39 -12.23 -5.02
CA ALA A 252 -0.18 -12.41 -6.36
C ALA A 252 -1.70 -12.60 -6.30
N LEU A 253 -2.18 -13.45 -5.39
CA LEU A 253 -3.61 -13.70 -5.21
C LEU A 253 -4.39 -12.41 -4.86
N LEU A 254 -3.88 -11.61 -3.92
CA LEU A 254 -4.50 -10.33 -3.53
C LEU A 254 -4.55 -9.33 -4.69
N THR A 255 -3.47 -9.21 -5.45
CA THR A 255 -3.38 -8.26 -6.58
C THR A 255 -4.21 -8.67 -7.79
N GLN A 256 -4.66 -9.94 -7.87
CA GLN A 256 -5.62 -10.41 -8.88
C GLN A 256 -7.09 -10.28 -8.45
N CYS A 257 -7.37 -9.86 -7.21
CA CYS A 257 -8.73 -9.52 -6.78
C CYS A 257 -9.18 -8.17 -7.35
N ASN A 258 -10.46 -7.84 -7.27
CA ASN A 258 -11.00 -6.56 -7.71
C ASN A 258 -10.79 -5.44 -6.68
N HIS A 259 -10.88 -5.79 -5.40
CA HIS A 259 -10.87 -4.87 -4.27
C HIS A 259 -10.05 -5.46 -3.11
N THR A 260 -9.75 -4.63 -2.10
CA THR A 260 -8.99 -5.10 -0.94
C THR A 260 -9.55 -4.65 0.40
N VAL A 261 -9.36 -5.51 1.41
CA VAL A 261 -9.41 -5.16 2.83
C VAL A 261 -8.03 -5.42 3.39
N ILE A 262 -7.45 -4.41 4.02
CA ILE A 262 -6.09 -4.50 4.57
C ILE A 262 -6.09 -4.17 6.05
N THR A 263 -5.14 -4.72 6.78
CA THR A 263 -4.94 -4.45 8.20
C THR A 263 -3.65 -3.63 8.38
N VAL A 264 -2.81 -3.95 9.35
CA VAL A 264 -1.54 -3.26 9.58
C VAL A 264 -0.43 -3.81 8.67
N GLY A 265 0.59 -2.99 8.41
CA GLY A 265 1.82 -3.39 7.73
C GLY A 265 1.85 -3.13 6.22
N THR A 266 3.07 -3.01 5.71
CA THR A 266 3.36 -2.58 4.33
C THR A 266 2.93 -3.58 3.25
N PHE A 267 2.85 -4.87 3.58
CA PHE A 267 2.39 -5.91 2.64
C PHE A 267 0.96 -5.65 2.17
N GLY A 268 0.04 -5.36 3.10
CA GLY A 268 -1.35 -5.02 2.75
C GLY A 268 -1.43 -3.73 1.94
N ILE A 269 -0.71 -2.69 2.36
CA ILE A 269 -0.67 -1.39 1.65
C ILE A 269 -0.26 -1.59 0.18
N TRP A 270 0.82 -2.33 -0.08
CA TRP A 270 1.27 -2.59 -1.44
C TRP A 270 0.30 -3.46 -2.24
N ALA A 271 -0.31 -4.47 -1.62
CA ALA A 271 -1.33 -5.28 -2.29
C ALA A 271 -2.50 -4.39 -2.75
N ALA A 272 -3.04 -3.54 -1.86
CA ALA A 272 -4.11 -2.60 -2.19
C ALA A 272 -3.71 -1.61 -3.29
N TYR A 273 -2.51 -1.04 -3.19
CA TYR A 273 -2.00 -0.06 -4.15
C TYR A 273 -1.94 -0.62 -5.58
N LEU A 274 -1.50 -1.87 -5.74
CA LEU A 274 -1.40 -2.55 -7.03
C LEU A 274 -2.74 -3.11 -7.52
N THR A 275 -3.60 -3.61 -6.62
CA THR A 275 -4.98 -4.01 -6.98
C THR A 275 -5.75 -2.84 -7.61
N GLY A 276 -5.60 -1.63 -7.05
CA GLY A 276 -6.13 -0.41 -7.66
C GLY A 276 -7.65 -0.24 -7.64
N GLY A 277 -8.39 -1.11 -6.94
CA GLY A 277 -9.82 -0.95 -6.69
C GLY A 277 -10.12 -0.33 -5.32
N SER A 278 -11.41 -0.32 -4.95
CA SER A 278 -11.86 0.08 -3.61
C SER A 278 -11.09 -0.65 -2.51
N THR A 279 -10.65 0.11 -1.51
CA THR A 279 -9.83 -0.41 -0.41
C THR A 279 -10.41 0.05 0.92
N VAL A 280 -10.59 -0.89 1.85
CA VAL A 280 -10.89 -0.63 3.25
C VAL A 280 -9.66 -0.94 4.09
N TYR A 281 -9.25 -0.02 4.96
CA TYR A 281 -8.07 -0.18 5.82
C TYR A 281 -8.40 0.05 7.31
N LEU A 282 -7.60 -0.56 8.18
CA LEU A 282 -7.67 -0.35 9.63
C LEU A 282 -7.09 1.02 9.97
N ALA A 283 -7.93 1.95 10.42
CA ALA A 283 -7.55 3.29 10.84
C ALA A 283 -7.35 3.37 12.37
N ASN A 284 -6.66 4.40 12.83
CA ASN A 284 -6.54 4.75 14.27
C ASN A 284 -6.07 3.61 15.19
N PHE A 285 -5.23 2.70 14.70
CA PHE A 285 -4.77 1.51 15.43
C PHE A 285 -3.63 1.78 16.45
N THR A 286 -3.36 3.03 16.81
CA THR A 286 -2.33 3.38 17.79
C THR A 286 -2.86 4.29 18.89
N LEU A 287 -2.44 4.02 20.13
CA LEU A 287 -2.82 4.79 21.31
C LEU A 287 -2.27 6.23 21.26
N PRO A 288 -2.95 7.18 21.93
CA PRO A 288 -2.36 8.49 22.23
C PRO A 288 -1.02 8.33 22.94
N GLY A 289 0.02 9.02 22.47
CA GLY A 289 1.38 8.94 23.02
C GLY A 289 2.28 7.83 22.43
N SER A 290 1.77 6.99 21.53
CA SER A 290 2.60 6.03 20.81
C SER A 290 3.70 6.72 20.00
N ARG A 291 4.97 6.28 20.18
CA ARG A 291 6.09 6.73 19.34
C ARG A 291 5.90 6.35 17.87
N PHE A 292 5.06 5.36 17.56
CA PHE A 292 4.75 4.97 16.18
C PHE A 292 4.16 6.14 15.38
N ARG A 293 3.43 7.06 16.03
CA ARG A 293 2.87 8.26 15.38
C ARG A 293 3.92 9.26 14.93
N MET A 294 5.15 9.18 15.46
CA MET A 294 6.27 10.00 14.99
C MET A 294 6.83 9.47 13.67
N ILE A 295 6.80 8.16 13.44
CA ILE A 295 7.41 7.51 12.28
C ILE A 295 6.40 7.15 11.18
N PHE A 296 5.17 6.79 11.53
CA PHE A 296 4.13 6.40 10.58
C PHE A 296 3.09 7.51 10.44
N LYS A 297 2.91 8.02 9.22
CA LYS A 297 1.90 9.03 8.89
C LYS A 297 0.80 8.40 8.03
N PRO A 298 -0.41 8.16 8.57
CA PRO A 298 -1.49 7.53 7.81
C PRO A 298 -1.81 8.22 6.48
N GLN A 299 -1.74 9.55 6.44
CA GLN A 299 -2.00 10.36 5.24
C GLN A 299 -0.96 10.15 4.14
N ALA A 300 0.24 9.70 4.51
CA ALA A 300 1.32 9.42 3.59
C ALA A 300 1.38 7.93 3.20
N ALA A 301 0.72 7.05 3.97
CA ALA A 301 0.72 5.60 3.80
C ALA A 301 -0.54 5.07 3.08
N PHE A 302 -1.71 5.65 3.38
CA PHE A 302 -2.98 5.29 2.78
C PHE A 302 -3.38 6.35 1.74
N LEU A 303 -3.91 5.90 0.60
CA LEU A 303 -4.37 6.82 -0.43
C LEU A 303 -5.63 7.57 0.04
N PRO A 304 -5.82 8.85 -0.36
CA PRO A 304 -6.95 9.66 0.08
C PRO A 304 -8.33 9.06 -0.23
N GLU A 305 -8.44 8.30 -1.32
CA GLU A 305 -9.68 7.64 -1.75
C GLU A 305 -9.99 6.33 -0.98
N TRP A 306 -9.08 5.85 -0.12
CA TRP A 306 -9.30 4.64 0.66
C TRP A 306 -10.19 4.90 1.88
N VAL A 307 -10.99 3.90 2.25
CA VAL A 307 -11.94 4.00 3.36
C VAL A 307 -11.31 3.46 4.64
N GLY A 308 -11.18 4.31 5.65
CA GLY A 308 -10.66 3.92 6.97
C GLY A 308 -11.78 3.51 7.92
N ILE A 309 -11.65 2.35 8.57
CA ILE A 309 -12.50 1.94 9.71
C ILE A 309 -11.64 1.95 10.96
N ALA A 310 -12.05 2.70 11.98
CA ALA A 310 -11.28 2.86 13.21
C ALA A 310 -11.15 1.54 13.97
N ALA A 311 -9.94 1.25 14.46
CA ALA A 311 -9.68 0.13 15.33
C ALA A 311 -10.30 0.33 16.72
N ASN A 312 -10.68 -0.78 17.38
CA ASN A 312 -11.08 -0.76 18.77
C ASN A 312 -9.84 -0.66 19.69
N LEU A 313 -9.60 0.52 20.25
CA LEU A 313 -8.48 0.75 21.18
C LEU A 313 -8.70 0.14 22.57
N GLY A 314 -9.90 -0.34 22.90
CA GLY A 314 -10.21 -1.02 24.16
C GLY A 314 -9.38 -2.29 24.38
N GLN A 315 -8.99 -2.98 23.29
CA GLN A 315 -8.12 -4.16 23.33
C GLN A 315 -6.77 -3.90 24.05
N ALA A 316 -6.27 -2.67 23.99
CA ALA A 316 -5.01 -2.30 24.63
C ALA A 316 -5.15 -2.10 26.15
N ARG A 317 -6.37 -1.89 26.67
CA ARG A 317 -6.63 -1.75 28.12
C ARG A 317 -6.76 -3.09 28.82
N GLU A 318 -7.24 -4.12 28.11
CA GLU A 318 -7.39 -5.49 28.65
C GLU A 318 -6.08 -6.29 28.64
N SER A 319 -5.05 -5.81 27.94
CA SER A 319 -3.73 -6.46 27.81
C SER A 319 -2.66 -5.89 28.74
N HIS A 320 -3.05 -5.01 29.67
CA HIS A 320 -2.21 -4.52 30.76
C HIS A 320 -2.75 -5.07 32.08
N PRO A 321 -2.03 -5.99 32.77
CA PRO A 321 -2.38 -6.38 34.13
C PRO A 321 -2.20 -5.22 35.13
#